data_AF-A0A7W0H2V9-F1
#
_entry.id   AF-A0A7W0H2V9-F1
#
_cell.length_a   1.000
_cell.length_b   1.000
_cell.length_c   1.000
_cell.angle_alpha   90.00
_cell.angle_beta   90.00
_cell.angle_gamma   90.00
#
_symmetry.space_group_name_H-M   'P 1'
#
loop_
_entity.id
_entity.type
_entity.pdbx_description
1 polymer ?
#
loop_
_entity_poly.entity_id
_entity_poly.type
_entity_poly.pdbx_seq_one_letter_code
_entity_poly.pdbx_strand_id
1 'polypeptide(L)' 'MRDGLKAELAQATAELKAHMATWEYAFAMASGCHGGRDHPVHWETQACTERLTARCRELRARLAEDEL' A
#
# COMPACT_ATOMS: atom_id res chain seq x y z
N MET A 1 7.07 10.08 20.70
CA MET A 1 6.76 8.74 20.16
C MET A 1 5.67 8.85 19.10
N ARG A 2 4.50 9.40 19.46
CA ARG A 2 3.40 9.76 18.55
C ARG A 2 3.77 10.53 17.29
N ASP A 3 4.55 11.61 17.40
CA ASP A 3 4.94 12.42 16.22
C ASP A 3 5.82 11.63 15.23
N GLY A 4 6.64 10.70 15.74
CA GLY A 4 7.40 9.75 14.92
C GLY A 4 6.48 8.78 14.18
N LEU A 5 5.51 8.18 14.89
CA LEU A 5 4.51 7.29 14.28
C LEU A 5 3.65 8.00 13.23
N LYS A 6 3.29 9.27 13.46
CA LYS A 6 2.57 10.10 12.48
C LYS A 6 3.41 10.37 11.23
N ALA A 7 4.70 10.68 11.40
CA ALA A 7 5.61 10.88 10.28
C ALA A 7 5.82 9.58 9.48
N GLU A 8 6.01 8.45 10.16
CA GLU A 8 6.12 7.13 9.53
C GLU A 8 4.84 6.74 8.78
N LEU A 9 3.67 7.02 9.35
CA LEU A 9 2.38 6.76 8.69
C LEU A 9 2.22 7.66 7.46
N ALA A 10 2.60 8.93 7.55
CA ALA A 10 2.57 9.86 6.41
C ALA A 10 3.50 9.39 5.29
N GLN A 11 4.71 8.96 5.63
CA GLN A 11 5.66 8.39 4.66
C GLN A 11 5.11 7.11 4.02
N ALA A 12 4.65 6.13 4.81
CA ALA A 12 4.09 4.89 4.29
C ALA A 12 2.85 5.14 3.40
N THR A 13 2.03 6.12 3.74
CA THR A 13 0.89 6.54 2.93
C THR A 13 1.34 7.20 1.62
N ALA A 14 2.40 8.01 1.64
CA ALA A 14 2.97 8.60 0.44
C ALA A 14 3.58 7.54 -0.49
N GLU A 15 4.29 6.54 0.07
CA GLU A 15 4.81 5.39 -0.67
C GLU A 15 3.68 4.57 -1.32
N LEU A 16 2.58 4.32 -0.60
CA LEU A 16 1.39 3.67 -1.16
C LEU A 16 0.77 4.48 -2.29
N LYS A 17 0.59 5.80 -2.11
CA LYS A 17 0.05 6.67 -3.16
C LYS A 17 0.95 6.72 -4.39
N ALA A 18 2.26 6.80 -4.20
CA ALA A 18 3.23 6.79 -5.29
C ALA A 18 3.16 5.47 -6.07
N HIS A 19 3.08 4.32 -5.37
CA HIS A 19 2.88 3.02 -6.00
C HIS A 19 1.56 2.96 -6.79
N MET A 20 0.46 3.43 -6.21
CA MET A 20 -0.84 3.45 -6.88
C MET A 20 -0.90 4.40 -8.09
N ALA A 21 -0.02 5.39 -8.14
CA ALA A 21 0.09 6.33 -9.26
C ALA A 21 0.96 5.80 -10.41
N THR A 22 1.60 4.62 -10.26
CA THR A 22 2.41 4.06 -11.34
C THR A 22 1.56 3.42 -12.43
N TRP A 23 2.13 3.35 -13.63
CA TRP A 23 1.48 2.71 -14.76
C TRP A 23 1.30 1.21 -14.53
N GLU A 24 2.24 0.54 -13.84
CA GLU A 24 2.17 -0.87 -13.47
C GLU A 24 0.96 -1.17 -12.59
N TYR A 25 0.65 -0.27 -11.64
CA TYR A 25 -0.55 -0.39 -10.83
C TYR A 25 -1.82 -0.27 -11.66
N ALA A 26 -1.90 0.75 -12.53
CA ALA A 26 -3.04 0.92 -13.42
C ALA A 26 -3.22 -0.26 -14.38
N PHE A 27 -2.11 -0.77 -14.94
CA PHE A 27 -2.08 -1.94 -15.81
C PHE A 27 -2.53 -3.21 -15.08
N ALA A 28 -2.03 -3.45 -13.87
CA ALA A 28 -2.44 -4.59 -13.06
C ALA A 28 -3.95 -4.52 -12.76
N MET A 29 -4.45 -3.37 -12.31
CA MET A 29 -5.89 -3.20 -12.01
C MET A 29 -6.77 -3.40 -13.24
N ALA A 30 -6.34 -2.92 -14.42
CA ALA A 30 -7.08 -3.11 -15.67
C ALA A 30 -7.00 -4.56 -16.19
N SER A 31 -5.85 -5.22 -16.02
CA SER A 31 -5.60 -6.59 -16.47
C SER A 31 -6.34 -7.62 -15.61
N GLY A 32 -6.49 -7.35 -14.31
CA GLY A 32 -7.29 -8.18 -13.40
C GLY A 32 -8.75 -8.32 -13.83
N CYS A 33 -9.32 -7.32 -14.51
CA CYS A 33 -10.69 -7.36 -15.05
C CYS A 33 -10.84 -8.22 -16.33
N HIS A 34 -9.76 -8.44 -17.10
CA HIS A 34 -9.81 -9.11 -18.41
C HIS A 34 -9.12 -10.48 -18.42
N GLY A 35 -8.90 -11.09 -17.25
CA GLY A 35 -8.27 -12.41 -17.14
C GLY A 35 -6.74 -12.39 -17.05
N GLY A 36 -6.11 -11.22 -16.95
CA GLY A 36 -4.66 -11.08 -16.71
C GLY A 36 -4.24 -11.34 -15.25
N ARG A 37 -5.05 -12.06 -14.47
CA ARG A 37 -4.79 -12.38 -13.06
C ARG A 37 -3.57 -13.26 -12.87
N ASP A 38 -3.17 -14.03 -13.88
CA ASP A 38 -1.96 -14.86 -13.90
C ASP A 38 -0.73 -14.12 -14.48
N HIS A 39 -0.86 -12.83 -14.79
CA HIS A 39 0.28 -12.06 -15.31
C HIS A 39 1.24 -11.72 -14.16
N PRO A 40 2.57 -11.93 -14.32
CA PRO A 40 3.55 -11.67 -13.26
C PRO A 40 3.47 -10.25 -12.68
N VAL A 41 3.27 -9.24 -13.55
CA VAL A 41 3.11 -7.83 -13.15
C VAL A 41 1.90 -7.63 -12.23
N HIS A 42 0.82 -8.39 -12.41
CA HIS A 42 -0.34 -8.33 -11.52
C HIS A 42 0.01 -8.86 -10.13
N TRP A 43 0.70 -9.99 -10.02
CA TRP A 43 1.12 -10.54 -8.73
C TRP A 43 2.12 -9.65 -8.00
N GLU A 44 3.12 -9.12 -8.70
CA GLU A 44 4.11 -8.22 -8.10
C GLU A 44 3.47 -6.93 -7.59
N THR A 45 2.58 -6.34 -8.39
CA THR A 45 1.83 -5.14 -8.00
C THR A 45 0.92 -5.43 -6.82
N GLN A 46 0.19 -6.55 -6.86
CA GLN A 46 -0.70 -6.97 -5.77
C GLN A 46 0.08 -7.17 -4.47
N ALA A 47 1.19 -7.91 -4.51
CA ALA A 47 2.04 -8.14 -3.34
C ALA A 47 2.62 -6.83 -2.79
N CYS A 48 3.05 -5.91 -3.67
CA CYS A 48 3.55 -4.60 -3.26
C CYS A 48 2.45 -3.76 -2.60
N THR A 49 1.26 -3.72 -3.20
CA THR A 49 0.09 -3.00 -2.67
C THR A 49 -0.34 -3.57 -1.32
N GLU A 50 -0.40 -4.89 -1.18
CA GLU A 50 -0.75 -5.57 0.07
C GLU A 50 0.27 -5.26 1.18
N ARG A 51 1.57 -5.31 0.87
CA ARG A 51 2.64 -4.96 1.83
C ARG A 51 2.52 -3.52 2.31
N LEU A 52 2.35 -2.57 1.39
CA LEU A 52 2.23 -1.15 1.72
C LEU A 52 0.95 -0.85 2.51
N THR A 53 -0.15 -1.52 2.15
CA THR A 53 -1.43 -1.40 2.87
C THR A 53 -1.33 -1.98 4.29
N ALA A 54 -0.69 -3.15 4.45
CA ALA A 54 -0.47 -3.78 5.75
C ALA A 54 0.36 -2.88 6.66
N ARG A 55 1.46 -2.31 6.14
CA ARG A 55 2.30 -1.34 6.88
C ARG A 55 1.50 -0.12 7.32
N CYS A 56 0.67 0.44 6.45
CA CYS A 56 -0.19 1.57 6.82
C CYS A 56 -1.21 1.21 7.91
N ARG A 57 -1.78 -0.01 7.85
CA ARG A 57 -2.74 -0.49 8.88
C ARG A 57 -2.06 -0.70 10.22
N GLU A 58 -0.89 -1.32 10.24
CA GLU A 58 -0.11 -1.52 11.47
C GLU A 58 0.26 -0.18 12.12
N LEU A 59 0.77 0.77 11.35
CA LEU A 59 1.11 2.10 11.87
C LEU A 59 -0.12 2.85 12.41
N ARG A 60 -1.30 2.70 11.78
CA ARG A 60 -2.56 3.24 12.32
C ARG A 60 -2.98 2.56 13.62
N ALA A 61 -2.83 1.23 13.72
CA ALA A 61 -3.16 0.49 14.94
C ALA A 61 -2.26 0.93 16.10
N ARG A 62 -0.94 1.02 15.86
CA ARG A 62 0.04 1.51 16.85
C ARG A 62 -0.23 2.96 17.26
N LEU A 63 -0.69 3.81 16.34
CA LEU A 63 -1.08 5.18 16.67
C LEU A 63 -2.35 5.23 17.54
N ALA A 64 -3.33 4.35 17.28
CA ALA A 64 -4.55 4.26 18.08
C ALA A 64 -4.27 3.70 19.50
N GLU A 65 -3.33 2.76 19.63
CA GLU A 65 -2.86 2.28 20.94
C GLU A 65 -2.15 3.38 21.75
N ASP A 66 -1.42 4.29 21.10
CA ASP A 66 -0.76 5.45 21.73
C ASP A 66 -1.75 6.59 22.08
N GLU A 67 -3.00 6.53 21.58
CA GLU A 67 -4.07 7.47 21.90
C GLU A 67 -4.99 7.01 23.06
N LEU A 68 -4.86 5.75 23.50
CA LEU A 68 -5.60 5.13 24.62
C LEU A 68 -4.91 5.37 25.97
#